data_AF-A0A5E4TCJ0-F1
#
_entry.id   AF-A0A5E4TCJ0-F1
#
_cell.length_a   1.000
_cell.length_b   1.000
_cell.length_c   1.000
_cell.angle_alpha   90.00
_cell.angle_beta   90.00
_cell.angle_gamma   90.00
#
_symmetry.space_group_name_H-M   'P 1'
#
loop_
_entity.id
_entity.type
_entity.pdbx_description
1 polymer ?
#
loop_
_entity_poly.entity_id
_entity_poly.type
_entity_poly.pdbx_seq_one_letter_code
_entity_poly.pdbx_strand_id
1 'polypeptide(L)' 'MRIALTIEQLTQEGFVVIGIEYSSGAKPTVQVQTCSLCRALVERGEATYYRSGRGECGHYRTGQFQRNGCRVLWTEQGH' A
#
# COMPACT_ATOMS: atom_id res chain seq x y z
N MET A 1 17.95 -6.70 5.65
CA MET A 1 17.10 -5.50 5.73
C MET A 1 15.68 -5.89 5.34
N ARG A 2 14.64 -5.60 6.14
CA ARG A 2 13.27 -6.12 5.87
C ARG A 2 12.58 -5.51 4.64
N ILE A 3 12.95 -4.29 4.23
CA ILE A 3 12.39 -3.60 3.05
C ILE A 3 12.67 -4.35 1.74
N ALA A 4 13.92 -4.78 1.50
CA ALA A 4 14.28 -5.46 0.25
C ALA A 4 13.46 -6.74 0.04
N LEU A 5 13.35 -7.56 1.09
CA LEU A 5 12.51 -8.76 1.10
C LEU A 5 11.03 -8.44 0.80
N THR A 6 10.49 -7.36 1.38
CA THR A 6 9.12 -6.92 1.10
C THR A 6 8.94 -6.54 -0.37
N ILE A 7 9.89 -5.81 -0.96
CA ILE A 7 9.81 -5.39 -2.36
C ILE A 7 9.84 -6.60 -3.30
N GLU A 8 10.78 -7.52 -3.08
CA GLU A 8 10.88 -8.77 -3.84
C GLU A 8 9.58 -9.57 -3.76
N GLN A 9 9.07 -9.78 -2.55
CA GLN A 9 7.84 -10.53 -2.33
C GLN A 9 6.63 -9.86 -2.97
N LEU A 10 6.47 -8.54 -2.82
CA LEU A 10 5.37 -7.80 -3.46
C LEU A 10 5.45 -7.89 -4.98
N THR A 11 6.65 -7.81 -5.54
CA THR A 11 6.86 -7.93 -7.00
C THR A 11 6.49 -9.34 -7.49
N GLN A 12 6.89 -10.38 -6.77
CA GLN A 12 6.52 -11.77 -7.06
C GLN A 12 5.00 -12.02 -6.96
N GLU A 13 4.33 -11.34 -6.04
CA GLU A 13 2.88 -11.39 -5.87
C GLU A 13 2.11 -10.57 -6.94
N GLY A 14 2.81 -9.81 -7.79
CA GLY A 14 2.23 -9.05 -8.89
C GLY A 14 1.93 -7.58 -8.56
N PHE A 15 2.42 -7.05 -7.45
CA PHE A 15 2.35 -5.62 -7.16
C PHE A 15 3.46 -4.85 -7.88
N VAL A 16 3.14 -3.61 -8.27
CA VAL A 16 4.13 -2.64 -8.77
C VAL A 16 4.49 -1.70 -7.62
N VAL A 17 5.73 -1.77 -7.14
CA VAL A 17 6.25 -0.84 -6.12
C VAL A 17 6.58 0.49 -6.77
N ILE A 18 6.02 1.58 -6.24
CA ILE A 18 6.16 2.94 -6.78
C ILE A 18 6.88 3.89 -5.83
N GLY A 19 7.13 3.48 -4.60
CA GLY A 19 7.80 4.33 -3.62
C GLY A 19 8.18 3.58 -2.34
N ILE A 20 9.16 4.13 -1.63
CA ILE A 20 9.58 3.66 -0.31
C ILE A 20 9.75 4.89 0.55
N GLU A 21 9.13 4.88 1.72
CA GLU A 21 9.31 5.91 2.73
C GLU A 21 9.99 5.31 3.96
N TYR A 22 11.13 5.90 4.32
CA TYR A 22 11.91 5.50 5.48
C TYR A 22 12.30 6.75 6.28
N SER A 23 11.54 7.01 7.34
CA SER A 23 11.78 8.12 8.26
C SER A 23 12.22 7.55 9.62
N SER A 24 13.20 8.18 10.27
CA SER A 24 13.68 7.73 11.58
C SER A 24 12.53 7.72 12.60
N GLY A 25 12.36 6.59 13.28
CA GLY A 25 11.28 6.39 14.26
C GLY A 25 9.92 5.99 13.67
N ALA A 26 9.76 5.93 12.35
CA ALA A 26 8.53 5.47 11.70
C ALA A 26 8.66 4.01 11.23
N LYS A 27 7.51 3.34 11.07
CA LYS A 27 7.46 2.01 10.45
C LYS A 27 7.85 2.14 8.97
N PRO A 28 8.79 1.34 8.45
CA PRO A 28 9.14 1.37 7.03
C PRO A 28 7.89 1.15 6.19
N THR A 29 7.69 2.02 5.21
CA THR A 29 6.48 2.03 4.39
C THR A 29 6.84 1.85 2.92
N VAL A 30 6.18 0.91 2.26
CA VAL A 30 6.29 0.65 0.83
C VAL A 30 5.00 1.10 0.17
N GLN A 31 5.09 1.84 -0.92
CA GLN A 31 3.95 2.29 -1.70
C GLN A 31 3.84 1.43 -2.96
N VAL A 32 2.64 0.94 -3.24
CA VAL A 32 2.34 0.18 -4.45
C VAL A 32 1.30 0.92 -5.30
N GLN A 33 1.36 0.70 -6.60
CA GLN A 33 0.31 1.14 -7.50
C GLN A 33 -1.00 0.42 -7.18
N THR A 34 -2.10 1.15 -7.23
CA THR A 34 -3.44 0.59 -7.13
C THR A 34 -3.67 -0.46 -8.23
N CYS A 35 -4.09 -1.66 -7.83
CA CYS A 35 -4.42 -2.76 -8.73
C CYS A 35 -5.56 -3.63 -8.15
N SER A 36 -6.05 -4.59 -8.93
CA SER A 36 -7.13 -5.50 -8.51
C SER A 36 -6.80 -6.31 -7.25
N LEU A 37 -5.53 -6.63 -7.02
CA LEU A 37 -5.07 -7.34 -5.81
C LEU A 37 -5.33 -6.53 -4.54
N CYS A 38 -5.18 -5.20 -4.60
CA CYS A 38 -5.44 -4.32 -3.45
C CYS A 38 -6.89 -4.46 -2.98
N ARG A 39 -7.84 -4.45 -3.93
CA ARG A 39 -9.26 -4.67 -3.64
C ARG A 39 -9.53 -6.07 -3.10
N ALA A 40 -8.93 -7.10 -3.72
CA ALA A 40 -9.09 -8.48 -3.28
C ALA A 40 -8.58 -8.68 -1.84
N LEU A 41 -7.49 -8.02 -1.44
CA LEU A 41 -7.00 -8.06 -0.06
C LEU A 41 -7.98 -7.43 0.93
N VAL A 42 -8.66 -6.34 0.55
CA VAL A 42 -9.71 -5.73 1.39
C VAL A 42 -10.91 -6.68 1.53
N GLU A 43 -11.36 -7.28 0.43
CA GLU A 43 -12.48 -8.24 0.43
C GLU A 43 -12.18 -9.49 1.26
N ARG A 44 -10.91 -9.89 1.36
CA ARG A 44 -10.42 -11.00 2.21
C ARG A 44 -10.18 -10.60 3.68
N GLY A 45 -10.29 -9.32 4.02
CA GLY A 45 -9.99 -8.80 5.37
C GLY A 45 -8.48 -8.71 5.69
N GLU A 46 -7.62 -8.86 4.69
CA GLU A 46 -6.15 -8.77 4.83
C GLU A 46 -5.64 -7.32 4.74
N ALA A 47 -6.46 -6.42 4.21
CA ALA A 47 -6.17 -5.00 4.10
C ALA A 47 -7.36 -4.13 4.51
N THR A 48 -7.12 -2.86 4.81
CA THR A 48 -8.17 -1.92 5.21
C THR A 48 -7.91 -0.52 4.67
N TYR A 49 -8.98 0.24 4.40
CA TYR A 49 -8.86 1.67 4.12
C TYR A 49 -8.72 2.43 5.44
N TYR A 50 -7.56 3.05 5.66
CA TYR A 50 -7.28 3.78 6.91
C TYR A 50 -7.47 5.29 6.78
N ARG A 51 -7.53 5.80 5.53
CA ARG A 51 -7.72 7.22 5.24
C ARG A 51 -8.62 7.34 4.02
N SER A 52 -9.55 8.29 4.07
CA SER A 52 -10.32 8.74 2.91
C SER A 52 -10.54 10.23 2.99
N GLY A 53 -10.72 10.89 1.85
CA GLY A 53 -10.94 12.33 1.81
C GLY A 53 -11.29 12.83 0.41
N ARG A 54 -11.16 14.13 0.23
CA ARG A 54 -11.30 14.82 -1.06
C ARG A 54 -10.02 15.61 -1.31
N GLY A 55 -9.34 15.30 -2.41
CA GLY A 55 -8.16 16.02 -2.90
C GLY A 55 -8.49 16.80 -4.16
N GLU A 56 -7.47 17.33 -4.82
CA GLU A 56 -7.61 18.11 -6.06
C GLU A 56 -8.24 17.28 -7.20
N CYS A 57 -7.93 15.98 -7.25
CA CYS A 57 -8.46 15.05 -8.25
C CYS A 57 -9.79 14.38 -7.85
N GLY A 58 -10.49 14.89 -6.84
CA GLY A 58 -11.75 14.31 -6.36
C GLY A 58 -11.59 13.47 -5.09
N HIS A 59 -12.48 12.51 -4.88
CA HIS A 59 -12.42 11.65 -3.70
C HIS A 59 -11.19 10.75 -3.75
N TYR A 60 -10.58 10.46 -2.61
CA TYR A 60 -9.53 9.45 -2.53
C TYR A 60 -9.72 8.57 -1.32
N ARG A 61 -9.18 7.36 -1.39
CA ARG A 61 -9.00 6.47 -0.25
C ARG A 61 -7.65 5.80 -0.31
N THR A 62 -6.99 5.72 0.83
CA THR A 62 -5.70 5.06 0.99
C THR A 62 -5.90 3.79 1.78
N GLY A 63 -5.56 2.67 1.15
CA GLY A 63 -5.55 1.37 1.77
C GLY A 63 -4.20 1.04 2.40
N GLN A 64 -4.21 0.16 3.39
CA GLN A 64 -3.00 -0.37 3.98
C GLN A 64 -3.10 -1.87 4.29
N PHE A 65 -1.95 -2.54 4.23
CA PHE A 65 -1.75 -3.86 4.81
C PHE A 65 -0.32 -4.00 5.37
N GLN A 66 0.00 -5.17 5.90
CA GLN A 66 1.30 -5.48 6.49
C GLN A 66 1.97 -6.63 5.74
N ARG A 67 3.25 -6.47 5.43
CA ARG A 67 4.07 -7.54 4.83
C ARG A 67 5.50 -7.45 5.38
N ASN A 68 6.02 -8.55 5.90
CA ASN A 68 7.37 -8.64 6.50
C ASN A 68 7.70 -7.53 7.51
N GLY A 69 6.70 -7.07 8.28
CA GLY A 69 6.84 -5.97 9.23
C GLY A 69 6.93 -4.58 8.63
N CYS A 70 6.77 -4.44 7.31
CA CYS A 70 6.62 -3.17 6.60
C CYS A 70 5.13 -2.85 6.43
N ARG A 71 4.77 -1.56 6.50
CA ARG A 71 3.47 -1.09 6.07
C ARG A 71 3.47 -1.01 4.55
N VAL A 72 2.43 -1.50 3.91
CA VAL A 72 2.24 -1.33 2.46
C VAL A 72 1.02 -0.45 2.24
N LEU A 73 1.16 0.57 1.39
CA LEU A 73 0.12 1.55 1.09
C LEU A 73 -0.20 1.61 -0.41
N TRP A 74 -1.47 1.88 -0.72
CA TRP A 74 -1.90 2.28 -2.06
C TRP A 74 -2.97 3.38 -1.94
N THR A 75 -3.07 4.26 -2.93
CA THR A 75 -4.11 5.30 -2.97
C THR A 75 -4.95 5.13 -4.21
N GLU A 76 -6.25 4.99 -4.01
CA GLU A 76 -7.26 4.99 -5.06
C GLU A 76 -7.83 6.38 -5.19
N GLN A 77 -7.90 6.87 -6.43
CA GLN A 77 -8.64 8.08 -6.78
C GLN A 77 -10.05 7.64 -7.20
N GLY A 78 -11.07 8.28 -6.63
CA GLY A 78 -12.46 8.18 -7.06
C GLY A 78 -12.68 9.04 -8.30
N HIS A 79 -13.57 8.59 -9.18
CA HIS A 79 -14.13 9.40 -10.25
C HIS A 79 -15.10 10.44 -9.68
#